data_AF-A0A0E3PA23-F1
#
_entry.id   AF-A0A0E3PA23-F1
#
_cell.length_a   1.000
_cell.length_b   1.000
_cell.length_c   1.000
_cell.angle_alpha   90.00
_cell.angle_beta   90.00
_cell.angle_gamma   90.00
#
_symmetry.space_group_name_H-M   'P 1'
#
loop_
_entity.id
_entity.type
_entity.pdbx_description
1 polymer ?
#
loop_
_entity_poly.entity_id
_entity_poly.type
_entity_poly.pdbx_seq_one_letter_code
_entity_poly.pdbx_strand_id
1 'polypeptide(L)'
;MTEITVNSTICDFTHKLRGSMKGGNIIVDIETPCEKIKKISHLEVPMMETMDIKDNYVMDRAKEAKCCSNCLVPCGVLNLCKLESGFIAKSLAKKAGSLSIDFDEV
;
A
#
# COMPACT_ATOMS: atom_id res chain seq x y z
N MET A 1 -12.83 7.62 -1.25
CA MET A 1 -11.56 7.85 -1.96
C MET A 1 -10.52 8.32 -0.96
N THR A 2 -9.52 7.50 -0.73
CA THR A 2 -8.31 7.83 0.04
C THR A 2 -7.16 7.98 -0.93
N GLU A 3 -6.27 8.91 -0.62
CA GLU A 3 -5.03 9.12 -1.33
C GLU A 3 -3.89 9.13 -0.30
N ILE A 4 -2.84 8.36 -0.55
CA ILE A 4 -1.62 8.36 0.27
C ILE A 4 -0.38 8.40 -0.61
N THR A 5 0.72 8.86 -0.02
CA THR A 5 2.05 8.85 -0.64
C THR A 5 2.94 7.87 0.10
N VAL A 6 3.64 7.02 -0.64
CA VAL A 6 4.67 6.12 -0.12
C VAL A 6 6.03 6.65 -0.54
N ASN A 7 6.83 7.06 0.44
CA ASN A 7 8.19 7.55 0.22
C ASN A 7 9.18 6.40 0.45
N SER A 8 9.67 5.77 -0.62
CA SER A 8 10.61 4.65 -0.53
C SER A 8 12.05 5.18 -0.61
N THR A 9 12.54 5.78 0.47
CA THR A 9 13.84 6.48 0.52
C THR A 9 15.05 5.62 0.12
N ILE A 10 15.02 4.30 0.39
CA ILE A 10 16.09 3.36 0.01
C ILE A 10 16.28 3.25 -1.51
N CYS A 11 15.19 3.30 -2.28
CA CYS A 11 15.25 3.23 -3.76
C CYS A 11 14.95 4.57 -4.44
N ASP A 12 14.82 5.64 -3.66
CA ASP A 12 14.54 7.01 -4.10
C ASP A 12 13.28 7.17 -4.98
N PHE A 13 12.30 6.29 -4.78
CA PHE A 13 11.03 6.37 -5.50
C PHE A 13 9.89 6.84 -4.59
N THR A 14 9.12 7.78 -5.11
CA THR A 14 7.87 8.24 -4.52
C THR A 14 6.69 7.65 -5.31
N HIS A 15 5.74 7.08 -4.59
CA HIS A 15 4.56 6.44 -5.18
C HIS A 15 3.31 7.13 -4.66
N LYS A 16 2.32 7.33 -5.54
CA LYS A 16 1.03 7.91 -5.16
C LYS A 16 -0.06 6.86 -5.34
N LEU A 17 -0.70 6.51 -4.24
CA LEU A 17 -1.72 5.47 -4.19
C LEU A 17 -3.08 6.12 -3.99
N ARG A 18 -4.06 5.71 -4.79
CA ARG A 18 -5.45 6.14 -4.68
C ARG A 18 -6.31 4.90 -4.56
N GLY A 19 -7.35 4.96 -3.75
CA GLY A 19 -8.33 3.87 -3.76
C GLY A 19 -9.67 4.20 -3.16
N SER A 20 -10.61 3.33 -3.46
CA SER A 20 -12.02 3.47 -3.12
C SER A 20 -12.69 2.10 -2.94
N MET A 21 -13.64 2.03 -2.00
CA MET A 21 -14.52 0.87 -1.87
C MET A 21 -15.45 0.76 -3.07
N LYS A 22 -15.56 -0.45 -3.63
CA LYS A 22 -16.53 -0.83 -4.67
C LYS A 22 -17.11 -2.20 -4.33
N GLY A 23 -18.24 -2.20 -3.63
CA GLY A 23 -18.83 -3.43 -3.08
C GLY A 23 -17.95 -4.03 -1.99
N GLY A 24 -17.58 -5.31 -2.12
CA GLY A 24 -16.68 -6.01 -1.19
C GLY A 24 -15.18 -5.83 -1.47
N ASN A 25 -14.84 -5.13 -2.56
CA ASN A 25 -13.46 -4.93 -3.00
C ASN A 25 -13.04 -3.47 -2.84
N ILE A 26 -11.73 -3.26 -2.77
CA ILE A 26 -11.10 -1.94 -2.79
C ILE A 26 -10.33 -1.84 -4.11
N ILE A 27 -10.69 -0.86 -4.93
CA ILE A 27 -9.97 -0.55 -6.16
C ILE A 27 -8.79 0.33 -5.78
N VAL A 28 -7.57 -0.07 -6.16
CA VAL A 28 -6.35 0.66 -5.86
C VAL A 28 -5.58 0.95 -7.15
N ASP A 29 -5.28 2.22 -7.38
CA ASP A 29 -4.43 2.70 -8.46
C ASP A 29 -3.12 3.24 -7.89
N ILE A 30 -2.00 2.86 -8.51
CA ILE A 30 -0.64 3.20 -8.08
C ILE A 30 0.08 3.94 -9.20
N GLU A 31 0.32 5.23 -8.98
CA GLU A 31 1.17 6.06 -9.81
C GLU A 31 2.62 5.93 -9.32
N THR A 32 3.52 5.43 -10.18
CA THR A 32 4.85 4.99 -9.77
C THR A 32 5.88 5.03 -10.90
N PRO A 33 7.14 5.44 -10.62
CA PRO A 33 8.25 5.28 -11.54
C PRO A 33 8.84 3.86 -11.53
N CYS A 34 8.55 3.03 -10.53
CA CYS A 34 9.15 1.70 -10.38
C CYS A 34 8.53 0.66 -11.31
N GLU A 35 9.32 0.10 -12.23
CA GLU A 35 8.88 -0.91 -13.22
C GLU A 35 8.29 -2.19 -12.60
N LYS A 36 8.70 -2.56 -11.39
CA LYS A 36 8.11 -3.71 -10.69
C LYS A 36 6.69 -3.40 -10.24
N ILE A 37 6.49 -2.23 -9.63
CA ILE A 37 5.18 -1.78 -9.14
C ILE A 37 4.23 -1.45 -10.29
N LYS A 38 4.74 -0.98 -11.44
CA LYS A 38 3.91 -0.77 -12.64
C LYS A 38 3.15 -2.03 -13.09
N LYS A 39 3.68 -3.23 -12.82
CA LYS A 39 3.02 -4.51 -13.15
C LYS A 39 1.77 -4.78 -12.31
N ILE A 40 1.64 -4.07 -11.18
CA ILE A 40 0.55 -4.19 -10.22
C ILE A 40 -0.04 -2.79 -9.93
N SER A 41 0.02 -1.88 -10.90
CA SER A 41 -0.43 -0.50 -10.73
C SER A 41 -1.94 -0.35 -10.59
N HIS A 42 -2.70 -1.38 -10.92
CA HIS A 42 -4.14 -1.45 -10.73
C HIS A 42 -4.48 -2.76 -10.03
N LEU A 43 -5.17 -2.67 -8.90
CA LEU A 43 -5.54 -3.81 -8.06
C LEU A 43 -7.02 -3.74 -7.68
N GLU A 44 -7.69 -4.88 -7.75
CA GLU A 44 -9.00 -5.07 -7.13
C GLU A 44 -8.81 -5.95 -5.89
N VAL A 45 -8.63 -5.32 -4.74
CA VAL A 45 -8.24 -6.02 -3.51
C VAL A 45 -9.48 -6.48 -2.75
N PRO A 46 -9.70 -7.78 -2.54
CA PRO A 46 -10.77 -8.27 -1.69
C PRO A 46 -10.51 -7.85 -0.24
N MET A 47 -11.46 -7.17 0.40
CA MET A 47 -11.24 -6.56 1.73
C MET A 47 -10.76 -7.59 2.77
N MET A 48 -11.35 -8.79 2.78
CA MET A 48 -11.03 -9.84 3.75
C MET A 48 -9.62 -10.42 3.56
N GLU A 49 -9.04 -10.32 2.38
CA GLU A 49 -7.69 -10.81 2.04
C GLU A 49 -6.59 -9.78 2.37
N THR A 50 -6.90 -8.79 3.22
CA THR A 50 -5.95 -7.75 3.68
C THR A 50 -5.59 -7.84 5.16
N MET A 51 -6.15 -8.81 5.88
CA MET A 51 -6.10 -8.88 7.34
C MET A 51 -4.77 -9.41 7.88
N ASP A 52 -4.27 -10.50 7.30
CA ASP A 52 -3.06 -11.18 7.73
C ASP A 52 -1.94 -11.07 6.68
N ILE A 53 -0.71 -11.45 7.04
CA ILE A 53 0.41 -11.51 6.08
C ILE A 53 0.31 -12.77 5.21
N LYS A 54 -0.06 -13.88 5.83
CA LYS A 54 -0.29 -15.15 5.15
C LYS A 54 -1.61 -15.08 4.40
N ASP A 55 -1.66 -15.65 3.19
CA ASP A 55 -2.87 -15.69 2.36
C ASP A 55 -3.42 -14.26 2.10
N ASN A 56 -2.52 -13.36 1.71
CA ASN A 56 -2.80 -11.94 1.48
C ASN A 56 -2.65 -11.58 0.01
N TYR A 57 -3.74 -11.10 -0.59
CA TYR A 57 -3.80 -10.74 -2.01
C TYR A 57 -2.69 -9.78 -2.43
N VAL A 58 -2.45 -8.73 -1.64
CA VAL A 58 -1.43 -7.71 -1.97
C VAL A 58 -0.02 -8.29 -1.91
N MET A 59 0.25 -9.18 -0.95
CA MET A 59 1.55 -9.85 -0.83
C MET A 59 1.80 -10.81 -2.00
N ASP A 60 0.77 -11.54 -2.45
CA ASP A 60 0.87 -12.43 -3.60
C ASP A 60 1.15 -11.64 -4.89
N ARG A 61 0.45 -10.51 -5.11
CA ARG A 61 0.72 -9.60 -6.24
C ARG A 61 2.14 -9.03 -6.17
N ALA A 62 2.62 -8.64 -4.98
CA ALA A 62 3.98 -8.15 -4.80
C ALA A 62 5.04 -9.22 -5.12
N LYS A 63 4.79 -10.47 -4.74
CA LYS A 63 5.63 -11.63 -5.06
C LYS A 63 5.67 -11.90 -6.56
N GLU A 64 4.51 -11.93 -7.22
CA GLU A 64 4.40 -12.10 -8.68
C GLU A 64 5.15 -10.99 -9.44
N ALA A 65 5.06 -9.74 -8.96
CA ALA A 65 5.80 -8.59 -9.49
C ALA A 65 7.31 -8.62 -9.20
N LYS A 66 7.79 -9.58 -8.39
CA LYS A 66 9.19 -9.70 -7.93
C LYS A 66 9.68 -8.45 -7.19
N CYS A 67 8.80 -7.86 -6.37
CA CYS A 67 9.15 -6.75 -5.49
C CYS A 67 10.28 -7.16 -4.53
N CYS A 68 11.12 -6.19 -4.14
CA CYS A 68 12.04 -6.41 -3.04
C CYS A 68 11.23 -6.59 -1.74
N SER A 69 11.68 -7.46 -0.84
CA SER A 69 10.99 -7.73 0.42
C SER A 69 10.86 -6.50 1.33
N ASN A 70 11.76 -5.53 1.17
CA ASN A 70 11.76 -4.25 1.89
C ASN A 70 10.99 -3.13 1.16
N CYS A 71 10.30 -3.41 0.06
CA CYS A 71 9.50 -2.40 -0.63
C CYS A 71 8.34 -1.95 0.26
N LEU A 72 8.17 -0.64 0.43
CA LEU A 72 7.10 -0.09 1.27
C LEU A 72 5.73 -0.06 0.57
N VAL A 73 5.69 -0.20 -0.77
CA VAL A 73 4.44 -0.07 -1.54
C VAL A 73 3.38 -1.11 -1.15
N PRO A 74 3.67 -2.42 -1.00
CA PRO A 74 2.68 -3.38 -0.52
C PRO A 74 2.08 -2.99 0.84
N CYS A 75 2.92 -2.51 1.77
CA CYS A 75 2.46 -2.00 3.06
C CYS A 75 1.60 -0.74 2.90
N GLY A 76 1.96 0.15 1.97
CA GLY A 76 1.16 1.32 1.60
C GLY A 76 -0.23 0.94 1.08
N VAL A 77 -0.31 -0.02 0.16
CA VAL A 77 -1.59 -0.53 -0.36
C VAL A 77 -2.45 -1.08 0.78
N LEU A 78 -1.89 -1.89 1.68
CA LEU A 78 -2.63 -2.42 2.83
C LEU A 78 -3.11 -1.32 3.79
N ASN A 79 -2.30 -0.30 4.04
CA ASN A 79 -2.73 0.85 4.84
C ASN A 79 -3.87 1.62 4.16
N LEU A 80 -3.79 1.84 2.84
CA LEU A 80 -4.88 2.45 2.08
C LEU A 80 -6.16 1.61 2.18
N CYS A 81 -6.05 0.29 2.04
CA CYS A 81 -7.17 -0.63 2.18
C CYS A 81 -7.82 -0.51 3.56
N LYS A 82 -7.02 -0.48 4.64
CA LYS A 82 -7.51 -0.31 6.02
C LYS A 82 -8.16 1.06 6.25
N LEU A 83 -7.69 2.11 5.59
CA LEU A 83 -8.30 3.45 5.64
C LEU A 83 -9.64 3.51 4.90
N GLU A 84 -9.76 2.87 3.74
CA GLU A 84 -11.02 2.84 2.98
C GLU A 84 -12.07 1.91 3.59
N SER A 85 -11.66 0.80 4.20
CA SER A 85 -12.56 -0.16 4.87
C SER A 85 -12.93 0.23 6.30
N GLY A 86 -12.31 1.29 6.85
CA GLY A 86 -12.63 1.80 8.18
C GLY A 86 -11.93 1.07 9.35
N PHE A 87 -11.03 0.13 9.09
CA PHE A 87 -10.18 -0.48 10.13
C PHE A 87 -9.19 0.51 10.72
N ILE A 88 -8.79 1.54 9.97
CA ILE A 88 -8.04 2.69 10.49
C ILE A 88 -8.90 3.94 10.29
N ALA A 89 -9.21 4.64 11.39
CA ALA A 89 -9.87 5.92 11.31
C ALA A 89 -8.98 6.95 10.58
N LYS A 90 -9.51 7.60 9.55
CA LYS A 90 -8.77 8.61 8.77
C LYS A 90 -8.29 9.79 9.62
N SER A 91 -9.05 10.15 10.67
CA SER A 91 -8.66 11.17 11.64
C SER A 91 -7.44 10.75 12.46
N LEU A 92 -7.34 9.47 12.83
CA LEU A 92 -6.19 8.93 13.54
C LEU A 92 -4.94 8.96 12.65
N ALA A 93 -5.05 8.54 11.38
CA ALA A 93 -3.94 8.59 10.45
C ALA A 93 -3.45 10.04 10.22
N LYS A 94 -4.36 11.00 10.05
CA LYS A 94 -4.00 12.43 9.95
C LYS A 94 -3.29 12.95 11.20
N LYS A 95 -3.70 12.51 12.40
CA LYS A 95 -3.06 12.89 13.66
C LYS A 95 -1.67 12.26 13.81
N ALA A 96 -1.53 10.99 13.42
CA ALA A 96 -0.26 10.26 13.51
C ALA A 96 0.78 10.78 12.50
N GLY A 97 0.33 11.28 11.35
CA GLY A 97 1.21 11.77 10.29
C GLY A 97 1.65 10.64 9.37
N SER A 98 2.93 10.29 9.40
CA SER A 98 3.52 9.27 8.52
C SER A 98 3.90 7.99 9.27
N LEU A 99 3.99 6.90 8.53
CA LEU A 99 4.71 5.70 8.94
C LEU A 99 6.11 5.75 8.33
N SER A 100 7.14 5.63 9.14
CA SER A 100 8.54 5.63 8.72
C SER A 100 9.29 4.43 9.32
N ILE A 101 10.43 4.11 8.70
CA ILE A 101 11.47 3.28 9.31
C ILE A 101 12.67 4.21 9.40
N ASP A 102 13.13 4.46 10.62
CA ASP A 102 14.26 5.33 10.89
C ASP A 102 15.53 4.50 11.11
N PHE A 103 16.65 5.06 10.65
CA PHE A 103 17.96 4.42 10.64
C PHE A 103 18.90 5.27 11.51
N ASP A 104 19.01 4.95 12.80
CA ASP A 104 19.69 5.82 13.77
C ASP A 104 21.22 5.73 13.72
N GLU A 105 21.78 4.54 13.43
CA GLU A 105 23.23 4.25 13.52
C GLU A 105 23.72 3.29 12.41
N VAL A 106 23.27 3.44 11.16
CA VAL A 106 23.69 2.61 10.01
C VAL A 106 24.38 3.39 8.90
#